data_AF-A0A644YPA0-F1
#
_entry.id   AF-A0A644YPA0-F1
#
_cell.length_a   1.000
_cell.length_b   1.000
_cell.length_c   1.000
_cell.angle_alpha   90.00
_cell.angle_beta   90.00
_cell.angle_gamma   90.00
#
_symmetry.space_group_name_H-M   'P 1'
#
loop_
_entity.id
_entity.type
_entity.pdbx_description
1 polymer ?
#
loop_
_entity_poly.entity_id
_entity_poly.type
_entity_poly.pdbx_seq_one_letter_code
_entity_poly.pdbx_strand_id
1 'polypeptide(L)'
;MEYLNPLAAALVGWTARHSVLAEFHGAEGKIRDSAGMANLWGARESLSARLTQAGFPISEDPQFPPDALEESIDWLTTQRIPTFGHLGVGILHPRFLQNDARIAELYRRVSVSGGQISGEHGMGLKKRQWASESFQADVQALKTQFDPYNIFNRGKQC
;
A
#
# COMPACT_ATOMS: atom_id res chain seq x y z
N MET A 1 13.19 -1.41 1.61
CA MET A 1 13.23 -1.86 0.19
C MET A 1 11.94 -1.41 -0.45
N GLU A 2 12.06 -0.58 -1.49
CA GLU A 2 10.93 -0.03 -2.25
C GLU A 2 10.75 -0.78 -3.56
N TYR A 3 9.51 -0.79 -4.06
CA TYR A 3 9.13 -1.46 -5.29
C TYR A 3 8.28 -0.55 -6.18
N LEU A 4 8.44 -0.68 -7.49
CA LEU A 4 7.59 -0.12 -8.53
C LEU A 4 7.31 -1.21 -9.58
N ASN A 5 6.06 -1.36 -9.98
CA ASN A 5 5.73 -2.20 -11.15
C ASN A 5 6.00 -1.45 -12.47
N PRO A 6 5.93 -2.12 -13.64
CA PRO A 6 6.26 -1.51 -14.93
C PRO A 6 5.48 -0.21 -15.24
N LEU A 7 4.22 -0.12 -14.81
CA LEU A 7 3.38 1.07 -15.01
C LEU A 7 3.83 2.25 -14.16
N ALA A 8 4.13 2.00 -12.88
CA ALA A 8 4.63 3.02 -11.97
C ALA A 8 6.05 3.48 -12.39
N ALA A 9 6.92 2.56 -12.81
CA ALA A 9 8.26 2.86 -13.30
C ALA A 9 8.23 3.76 -14.54
N ALA A 10 7.37 3.45 -15.51
CA ALA A 10 7.21 4.27 -16.72
C ALA A 10 6.78 5.72 -16.40
N LEU A 11 5.94 5.90 -15.38
CA LEU A 11 5.41 7.22 -14.99
C LEU A 11 6.48 8.16 -14.41
N VAL A 12 7.58 7.60 -13.90
CA VAL A 12 8.74 8.37 -13.42
C VAL A 12 9.86 8.45 -14.46
N GLY A 13 9.60 8.01 -15.70
CA GLY A 13 10.56 8.04 -16.80
C GLY A 13 11.59 6.92 -16.77
N TRP A 14 11.36 5.87 -16.00
CA TRP A 14 12.21 4.68 -15.98
C TRP A 14 11.76 3.68 -17.03
N THR A 15 12.65 2.73 -17.38
CA THR A 15 12.28 1.57 -18.19
C THR A 15 11.08 0.86 -17.56
N ALA A 16 10.07 0.54 -18.37
CA ALA A 16 8.85 -0.14 -17.94
C ALA A 16 9.13 -1.60 -17.57
N ARG A 17 9.66 -1.81 -16.36
CA ARG A 17 9.94 -3.12 -15.76
C ARG A 17 9.74 -3.07 -14.25
N HIS A 18 9.57 -4.23 -13.64
CA HIS A 18 9.64 -4.36 -12.18
C HIS A 18 10.97 -3.79 -11.68
N SER A 19 10.88 -2.85 -10.76
CA SER A 19 12.03 -2.11 -10.25
C SER A 19 12.01 -2.14 -8.72
N VAL A 20 13.17 -2.40 -8.14
CA VAL A 20 13.37 -2.43 -6.68
C VAL A 20 14.47 -1.43 -6.33
N LEU A 21 14.21 -0.62 -5.30
CA LEU A 21 15.24 0.20 -4.66
C LEU A 21 15.57 -0.44 -3.32
N ALA A 22 16.82 -0.86 -3.18
CA ALA A 22 17.36 -1.35 -1.92
C ALA A 22 18.29 -0.28 -1.35
N GLU A 23 18.01 0.13 -0.11
CA GLU A 23 18.90 0.97 0.66
C GLU A 23 19.73 0.08 1.58
N PHE A 24 21.04 0.29 1.57
CA PHE A 24 21.93 -0.32 2.55
C PHE A 24 22.02 0.61 3.76
N HIS A 25 21.71 0.10 4.95
CA HIS A 25 21.87 0.83 6.19
C HIS A 25 23.08 0.27 6.95
N GLY A 26 24.08 1.12 7.19
CA GLY A 26 25.24 0.80 8.01
C GLY A 26 25.98 2.06 8.42
N ALA A 27 26.75 2.01 9.50
CA ALA A 27 27.62 3.12 9.94
C ALA A 27 28.91 3.25 9.10
N GLU A 28 29.05 2.43 8.06
CA GLU A 28 30.22 2.34 7.20
C GLU A 28 29.83 2.52 5.73
N GLY A 29 30.76 3.06 4.94
CA GLY A 29 30.59 3.32 3.51
C GLY A 29 30.72 4.79 3.13
N LYS A 30 30.79 5.07 1.82
CA LYS A 30 30.86 6.44 1.28
C LYS A 30 29.82 6.60 0.17
N ILE A 31 28.97 7.62 0.28
CA ILE A 31 28.06 8.01 -0.79
C ILE A 31 28.89 8.49 -1.98
N ARG A 32 28.78 7.81 -3.13
CA ARG A 32 29.53 8.12 -4.35
C ARG A 32 28.80 9.09 -5.26
N ASP A 33 27.47 9.06 -5.23
CA ASP A 33 26.61 9.86 -6.11
C ASP A 33 25.35 10.29 -5.35
N SER A 34 25.48 11.38 -4.58
CA SER A 34 24.36 11.93 -3.81
C SER A 34 23.26 12.50 -4.71
N ALA A 35 23.62 13.05 -5.87
CA ALA A 35 22.67 13.60 -6.83
C ALA A 35 21.84 12.50 -7.49
N GLY A 36 22.47 11.40 -7.94
CA GLY A 36 21.78 10.24 -8.47
C GLY A 36 20.86 9.58 -7.44
N MET A 37 21.32 9.45 -6.20
CA MET A 37 20.49 8.94 -5.10
C MET A 37 19.27 9.83 -4.84
N ALA A 38 19.45 11.15 -4.78
CA ALA A 38 18.35 12.11 -4.63
C ALA A 38 17.37 12.04 -5.81
N ASN A 39 17.86 11.85 -7.04
CA ASN A 39 17.01 11.68 -8.22
C ASN A 39 16.18 10.39 -8.16
N LEU A 40 16.76 9.27 -7.70
CA LEU A 40 16.06 8.00 -7.53
C LEU A 40 14.95 8.10 -6.47
N TRP A 41 15.26 8.70 -5.32
CA TRP A 41 14.28 8.91 -4.25
C TRP A 41 13.20 9.91 -4.65
N GLY A 42 13.57 11.04 -5.26
CA GLY A 42 12.61 12.03 -5.75
C GLY A 42 11.64 11.43 -6.79
N ALA A 43 12.12 10.55 -7.67
CA ALA A 43 11.26 9.79 -8.57
C ALA A 43 10.26 8.93 -7.78
N ARG A 44 10.73 8.08 -6.85
CA ARG A 44 9.89 7.21 -6.01
C ARG A 44 8.87 7.98 -5.18
N GLU A 45 9.27 9.07 -4.54
CA GLU A 45 8.41 9.91 -3.69
C GLU A 45 7.33 10.65 -4.50
N SER A 46 7.63 11.02 -5.74
CA SER A 46 6.68 11.73 -6.61
C SER A 46 5.50 10.87 -7.11
N LEU A 47 5.56 9.53 -6.95
CA LEU A 47 4.59 8.60 -7.53
C LEU A 47 3.15 8.87 -7.11
N SER A 48 2.89 9.17 -5.83
CA SER A 48 1.53 9.41 -5.35
C SER A 48 0.88 10.59 -6.08
N ALA A 49 1.61 11.70 -6.22
CA ALA A 49 1.15 12.88 -6.94
C ALA A 49 0.98 12.59 -8.44
N ARG A 50 1.97 11.96 -9.07
CA ARG A 50 1.92 11.62 -10.50
C ARG A 50 0.78 10.66 -10.83
N LEU A 51 0.53 9.65 -10.01
CA LEU A 51 -0.55 8.68 -10.22
C LEU A 51 -1.92 9.32 -10.05
N THR A 52 -2.06 10.25 -9.11
CA THR A 52 -3.27 11.07 -8.98
C THR A 52 -3.51 11.90 -10.24
N GLN A 53 -2.47 12.60 -10.74
CA GLN A 53 -2.55 13.39 -11.98
C GLN A 53 -2.81 12.53 -13.22
N ALA A 54 -2.32 11.29 -13.24
CA ALA A 54 -2.56 10.32 -14.30
C ALA A 54 -3.95 9.65 -14.24
N GLY A 55 -4.82 10.08 -13.33
CA GLY A 55 -6.21 9.62 -13.26
C GLY A 55 -6.45 8.46 -12.28
N PHE A 56 -5.48 8.10 -11.44
CA PHE A 56 -5.62 7.05 -10.41
C PHE A 56 -5.66 7.65 -8.99
N PRO A 57 -6.73 8.37 -8.61
CA PRO A 57 -6.80 9.10 -7.34
C PRO A 57 -6.99 8.19 -6.13
N ILE A 58 -7.49 6.96 -6.32
CA ILE A 58 -7.78 6.06 -5.22
C ILE A 58 -6.51 5.31 -4.83
N SER A 59 -6.09 5.48 -3.58
CA SER A 59 -5.00 4.71 -2.98
C SER A 59 -5.55 3.60 -2.10
N GLU A 60 -4.99 2.42 -2.26
CA GLU A 60 -5.05 1.36 -1.25
C GLU A 60 -3.64 1.09 -0.70
N ASP A 61 -3.56 0.35 0.40
CA ASP A 61 -2.33 -0.01 1.10
C ASP A 61 -2.42 -1.41 1.73
N PRO A 62 -2.76 -2.47 0.97
CA PRO A 62 -2.72 -3.82 1.50
C PRO A 62 -1.30 -4.24 1.90
N GLN A 63 -1.21 -4.99 2.98
CA GLN A 63 -0.04 -5.76 3.34
C GLN A 63 -0.27 -7.24 3.00
N PHE A 64 0.64 -7.83 2.24
CA PHE A 64 0.62 -9.25 1.91
C PHE A 64 1.70 -10.01 2.69
N PRO A 65 1.44 -11.26 3.10
CA PRO A 65 2.51 -12.12 3.63
C PRO A 65 3.49 -12.50 2.51
N PRO A 66 4.74 -12.88 2.87
CA PRO A 66 5.78 -13.22 1.90
C PRO A 66 5.33 -14.23 0.83
N ASP A 67 4.65 -15.29 1.24
CA ASP A 67 4.23 -16.39 0.36
C ASP A 67 3.16 -15.99 -0.67
N ALA A 68 2.49 -14.85 -0.48
CA ALA A 68 1.45 -14.34 -1.39
C ALA A 68 1.90 -13.11 -2.19
N LEU A 69 3.10 -12.59 -1.93
CA LEU A 69 3.55 -11.31 -2.48
C LEU A 69 3.78 -11.38 -3.99
N GLU A 70 4.39 -12.46 -4.47
CA GLU A 70 4.65 -12.69 -5.90
C GLU A 70 3.34 -12.79 -6.69
N GLU A 71 2.42 -13.66 -6.29
CA GLU A 71 1.10 -13.81 -6.94
C GLU A 71 0.32 -12.49 -6.94
N SER A 72 0.40 -11.73 -5.85
CA SER A 72 -0.28 -10.44 -5.74
C SER A 72 0.30 -9.38 -6.68
N ILE A 73 1.63 -9.35 -6.83
CA ILE A 73 2.32 -8.46 -7.80
C ILE A 73 1.95 -8.85 -9.23
N ASP A 74 1.90 -10.14 -9.54
CA ASP A 74 1.53 -10.64 -10.87
C ASP A 74 0.09 -10.29 -11.21
N TRP A 75 -0.83 -10.46 -10.26
CA TRP A 75 -2.23 -10.05 -10.44
C TRP A 75 -2.33 -8.55 -10.71
N LEU A 76 -1.69 -7.71 -9.89
CA LEU A 76 -1.69 -6.25 -10.08
C LEU A 76 -1.16 -5.84 -11.45
N THR A 77 -0.09 -6.50 -11.89
CA THR A 77 0.56 -6.24 -13.19
C THR A 77 -0.33 -6.68 -14.34
N THR A 78 -0.90 -7.88 -14.26
CA THR A 78 -1.84 -8.44 -15.26
C THR A 78 -3.10 -7.58 -15.40
N GLN A 79 -3.64 -7.11 -14.28
CA GLN A 79 -4.78 -6.20 -14.25
C GLN A 79 -4.43 -4.76 -14.66
N ARG A 80 -3.16 -4.48 -14.97
CA ARG A 80 -2.67 -3.15 -15.33
C ARG A 80 -2.97 -2.09 -14.26
N ILE A 81 -2.85 -2.46 -12.99
CA ILE A 81 -2.98 -1.56 -11.85
C ILE A 81 -1.60 -0.99 -11.52
N PRO A 82 -1.36 0.33 -11.63
CA PRO A 82 -0.09 0.90 -11.24
C PRO A 82 0.12 0.78 -9.74
N THR A 83 1.29 0.24 -9.36
CA THR A 83 1.59 -0.11 -7.97
C THR A 83 3.03 0.25 -7.65
N PHE A 84 3.22 0.82 -6.46
CA PHE A 84 4.52 0.99 -5.81
C PHE A 84 4.40 0.61 -4.34
N GLY A 85 5.49 0.47 -3.58
CA GLY A 85 5.38 0.34 -2.13
C GLY A 85 6.58 -0.29 -1.42
N HIS A 86 6.38 -0.54 -0.14
CA HIS A 86 7.37 -1.03 0.80
C HIS A 86 7.47 -2.56 0.74
N LEU A 87 8.11 -3.08 -0.32
CA LEU A 87 8.26 -4.52 -0.57
C LEU A 87 8.88 -5.26 0.62
N GLY A 88 9.82 -4.63 1.33
CA GLY A 88 10.51 -5.24 2.46
C GLY A 88 9.60 -5.59 3.66
N VAL A 89 8.42 -4.98 3.75
CA VAL A 89 7.41 -5.28 4.78
C VAL A 89 6.09 -5.76 4.18
N GLY A 90 6.08 -6.10 2.88
CA GLY A 90 4.92 -6.63 2.17
C GLY A 90 3.81 -5.62 1.88
N ILE A 91 4.03 -4.31 2.12
CA ILE A 91 3.02 -3.28 1.86
C ILE A 91 3.12 -2.80 0.42
N LEU A 92 2.01 -2.87 -0.30
CA LEU A 92 1.88 -2.35 -1.66
C LEU A 92 0.86 -1.22 -1.67
N HIS A 93 1.07 -0.22 -2.53
CA HIS A 93 0.17 0.90 -2.79
C HIS A 93 -0.35 0.86 -4.23
N PRO A 94 -1.27 -0.06 -4.55
CA PRO A 94 -1.96 -0.04 -5.82
C PRO A 94 -2.86 1.19 -5.93
N ARG A 95 -2.85 1.82 -7.11
CA ARG A 95 -3.60 3.03 -7.41
C ARG A 95 -4.72 2.74 -8.41
N PHE A 96 -5.93 3.14 -8.08
CA PHE A 96 -7.15 2.82 -8.82
C PHE A 96 -7.86 4.06 -9.34
N LEU A 97 -8.68 3.85 -10.36
CA LEU A 97 -9.67 4.83 -10.78
C LEU A 97 -10.73 5.01 -9.67
N GLN A 98 -11.48 6.10 -9.73
CA GLN A 98 -12.65 6.28 -8.89
C GLN A 98 -13.66 5.15 -9.13
N ASN A 99 -14.20 4.55 -8.07
CA ASN A 99 -15.22 3.48 -8.11
C ASN A 99 -14.79 2.21 -8.87
N ASP A 100 -13.49 1.90 -8.88
CA ASP A 100 -12.96 0.71 -9.53
C ASP A 100 -13.39 -0.58 -8.82
N ALA A 101 -14.11 -1.46 -9.53
CA ALA A 101 -14.62 -2.71 -8.99
C ALA A 101 -13.51 -3.69 -8.55
N ARG A 102 -12.29 -3.53 -9.06
CA ARG A 102 -11.14 -4.39 -8.72
C ARG A 102 -10.68 -4.20 -7.28
N ILE A 103 -11.08 -3.12 -6.60
CA ILE A 103 -10.77 -2.89 -5.18
C ILE A 103 -11.40 -3.98 -4.29
N ALA A 104 -12.62 -4.41 -4.59
CA ALA A 104 -13.26 -5.49 -3.84
C ALA A 104 -12.50 -6.82 -4.01
N GLU A 105 -12.04 -7.11 -5.23
CA GLU A 105 -11.21 -8.30 -5.51
C GLU A 105 -9.84 -8.21 -4.83
N LEU A 106 -9.22 -7.02 -4.78
CA LEU A 106 -8.00 -6.81 -4.01
C LEU A 106 -8.20 -7.19 -2.54
N TYR A 107 -9.24 -6.67 -1.90
CA TYR A 107 -9.51 -6.96 -0.49
C TYR A 107 -9.83 -8.44 -0.24
N ARG A 108 -10.54 -9.09 -1.16
CA ARG A 108 -10.77 -10.54 -1.11
C ARG A 108 -9.45 -11.33 -1.17
N ARG A 109 -8.54 -10.96 -2.08
CA ARG A 109 -7.22 -11.59 -2.20
C ARG A 109 -6.38 -11.43 -0.94
N VAL A 110 -6.34 -10.21 -0.39
CA VAL A 110 -5.66 -9.91 0.87
C VAL A 110 -6.21 -10.76 2.01
N SER A 111 -7.54 -10.87 2.11
CA SER A 111 -8.17 -11.69 3.15
C SER A 111 -7.86 -13.18 2.99
N VAL A 112 -7.94 -13.72 1.77
CA VAL A 112 -7.63 -15.13 1.49
C VAL A 112 -6.16 -15.46 1.74
N SER A 113 -5.25 -14.53 1.46
CA SER A 113 -3.82 -14.73 1.74
C SER A 113 -3.47 -14.62 3.23
N GLY A 114 -4.40 -14.19 4.10
CA GLY A 114 -4.08 -13.87 5.50
C GLY A 114 -3.29 -12.56 5.67
N GLY A 115 -3.40 -11.65 4.70
CA GLY A 115 -2.81 -10.31 4.75
C GLY A 115 -3.68 -9.30 5.53
N GLN A 116 -3.23 -8.04 5.53
CA GLN A 116 -3.93 -6.93 6.18
C GLN A 116 -4.42 -5.92 5.13
N ILE A 117 -5.69 -5.53 5.20
CA ILE A 117 -6.31 -4.59 4.24
C ILE A 117 -5.77 -3.16 4.38
N SER A 118 -5.20 -2.85 5.54
CA SER A 118 -4.43 -1.62 5.73
C SER A 118 -3.11 -1.94 6.40
N GLY A 119 -2.01 -1.65 5.71
CA GLY A 119 -0.67 -1.73 6.25
C GLY A 119 -0.33 -0.50 7.10
N GLU A 120 -0.65 0.70 6.61
CA GLU A 120 -0.20 1.96 7.26
C GLU A 120 -1.25 3.08 7.33
N HIS A 121 -2.28 3.08 6.48
CA HIS A 121 -3.27 4.18 6.45
C HIS A 121 -4.42 4.02 7.44
N GLY A 122 -4.55 2.86 8.08
CA GLY A 122 -5.64 2.51 8.98
C GLY A 122 -6.99 2.23 8.29
N MET A 123 -7.96 1.76 9.09
CA MET A 123 -9.25 1.29 8.56
C MET A 123 -10.22 2.41 8.20
N GLY A 124 -10.44 3.36 9.13
CA GLY A 124 -11.43 4.43 9.00
C GLY A 124 -12.81 3.94 8.55
N LEU A 125 -13.62 4.85 8.00
CA LEU A 125 -14.95 4.49 7.49
C LEU A 125 -14.88 3.59 6.25
N LYS A 126 -13.88 3.81 5.40
CA LYS A 126 -13.75 3.19 4.08
C LYS A 126 -13.57 1.68 4.18
N LYS A 127 -12.71 1.21 5.09
CA LYS A 127 -12.29 -0.20 5.14
C LYS A 127 -12.96 -1.00 6.26
N ARG A 128 -13.71 -0.35 7.16
CA ARG A 128 -14.34 -0.99 8.34
C ARG A 128 -15.10 -2.27 8.00
N GLN A 129 -15.88 -2.28 6.92
CA GLN A 129 -16.67 -3.44 6.50
C GLN A 129 -15.83 -4.67 6.11
N TRP A 130 -14.53 -4.48 5.90
CA TRP A 130 -13.60 -5.54 5.54
C TRP A 130 -12.69 -5.97 6.71
N ALA A 131 -12.86 -5.37 7.90
CA ALA A 131 -12.19 -5.83 9.10
C ALA A 131 -12.64 -7.27 9.43
N SER A 132 -11.71 -8.12 9.86
CA SER A 132 -12.06 -9.45 10.37
C SER A 132 -12.94 -9.33 11.62
N GLU A 133 -13.82 -10.31 11.84
CA GLU A 133 -14.71 -10.32 13.00
C GLU A 133 -13.94 -10.25 14.34
N SER A 134 -12.80 -10.95 14.43
CA SER A 134 -11.92 -10.91 15.60
C SER A 134 -11.37 -9.50 15.86
N PHE A 135 -10.84 -8.83 14.82
CA PHE A 135 -10.36 -7.46 14.95
C PHE A 135 -11.47 -6.50 15.38
N GLN A 136 -12.68 -6.67 14.81
CA GLN A 136 -13.82 -5.83 15.19
C GLN A 136 -14.19 -6.01 16.67
N ALA A 137 -14.21 -7.25 17.17
CA ALA A 137 -14.49 -7.56 18.56
C ALA A 137 -13.45 -6.95 19.51
N ASP A 138 -12.16 -7.09 19.20
CA ASP A 138 -11.07 -6.53 20.01
C ASP A 138 -11.16 -5.01 20.12
N VAL A 139 -11.37 -4.33 18.99
CA VAL A 139 -11.52 -2.88 18.95
C VAL A 139 -12.78 -2.43 19.70
N GLN A 140 -13.88 -3.18 19.60
CA GLN A 140 -15.12 -2.85 20.31
C GLN A 140 -14.99 -3.01 21.83
N ALA A 141 -14.23 -4.02 22.29
CA ALA A 141 -13.92 -4.20 23.72
C ALA A 141 -13.12 -3.00 24.26
N LEU A 142 -12.06 -2.61 23.55
CA LEU A 142 -11.26 -1.42 23.90
C LEU A 142 -12.11 -0.14 23.85
N LYS A 143 -12.95 0.01 22.84
CA LYS A 143 -13.82 1.19 22.68
C LYS A 143 -14.80 1.33 23.84
N THR A 144 -15.38 0.22 24.29
CA THR A 144 -16.31 0.19 25.42
C THR A 144 -15.60 0.56 26.73
N GLN A 145 -14.35 0.10 26.90
CA GLN A 145 -13.55 0.39 28.10
C GLN A 145 -13.10 1.86 28.18
N PHE A 146 -12.65 2.44 27.06
CA PHE A 146 -11.98 3.74 27.05
C PHE A 146 -12.83 4.90 26.50
N ASP A 147 -13.95 4.61 25.83
CA ASP A 147 -14.93 5.61 25.40
C ASP A 147 -16.37 5.10 25.63
N PRO A 148 -16.80 4.95 26.90
CA PRO A 148 -18.09 4.36 27.27
C PRO A 148 -19.30 5.18 26.76
N TYR A 149 -19.11 6.46 26.44
CA TYR A 149 -20.15 7.33 25.88
C TYR A 149 -20.10 7.41 24.36
N ASN A 150 -19.17 6.70 23.72
CA ASN A 150 -18.95 6.66 22.28
C ASN A 150 -18.91 8.06 21.64
N ILE A 151 -18.11 8.97 22.20
CA ILE A 151 -18.00 10.35 21.69
C ILE A 151 -16.86 10.54 20.68
N PHE A 152 -15.82 9.72 20.73
CA PHE A 152 -14.64 9.85 19.86
C PHE A 152 -14.80 9.10 18.54
N ASN A 153 -14.73 9.83 17.41
CA ASN A 153 -14.70 9.24 16.06
C ASN A 153 -15.82 8.22 15.79
N ARG A 154 -17.06 8.57 16.15
CA ARG A 154 -18.26 7.73 15.97
C ARG A 154 -18.33 7.12 14.55
N GLY A 155 -18.55 5.82 14.50
CA GLY A 155 -18.72 5.04 13.27
C GLY A 155 -17.45 4.72 12.50
N LYS A 156 -16.27 5.28 12.85
CA LYS A 156 -15.02 5.06 12.09
C LYS A 156 -14.33 3.74 12.39
N GLN A 157 -14.51 3.17 13.57
CA GLN A 157 -13.98 1.87 13.95
C GLN A 157 -15.04 1.18 14.81
N CYS A 158 -15.51 0.04 14.30
CA CYS A 158 -16.61 -0.80 14.80
C CYS A 158 -17.90 -0.03 15.08
#